data_AF-A0A328V8S9-F1
#
_entry.id   AF-A0A328V8S9-F1
#
_cell.length_a   1.000
_cell.length_b   1.000
_cell.length_c   1.000
_cell.angle_alpha   90.00
_cell.angle_beta   90.00
_cell.angle_gamma   90.00
#
_symmetry.space_group_name_H-M   'P 1'
#
loop_
_entity.id
_entity.type
_entity.pdbx_description
1 polymer ?
#
loop_
_entity_poly.entity_id
_entity_poly.type
_entity_poly.pdbx_seq_one_letter_code
_entity_poly.pdbx_strand_id
1 'polypeptide(L)'
;MKQSTENRMLVVRRYWVRSGEPPLGYATHRYYPLIGLIGTTLLSALVVTFLIMRAETLVVLSVAVLVTFSVASMLLIRRYSGWYEVDASGNPLTFVSRSPLPGITVRNSISRKQFLEQGGIPGA
;
A
#
# COMPACT_ATOMS: atom_id res chain seq x y z
N MET A 1 9.73 21.49 -8.91
CA MET A 1 9.84 21.43 -7.43
C MET A 1 8.54 21.01 -6.70
N LYS A 2 7.63 20.22 -7.32
CA LYS A 2 6.38 19.73 -6.70
C LYS A 2 6.45 18.28 -6.15
N GLN A 3 7.53 17.56 -6.44
CA GLN A 3 7.68 16.12 -6.17
C GLN A 3 7.88 15.78 -4.67
N SER A 4 8.38 16.72 -3.85
CA SER A 4 8.76 16.39 -2.47
C SER A 4 7.57 16.22 -1.52
N THR A 5 6.44 16.89 -1.77
CA THR A 5 5.24 16.77 -0.93
C THR A 5 4.45 15.49 -1.23
N GLU A 6 4.43 15.07 -2.49
CA GLU A 6 3.77 13.83 -2.93
C GLU A 6 4.54 12.60 -2.42
N ASN A 7 5.88 12.65 -2.42
CA ASN A 7 6.73 11.58 -1.86
C ASN A 7 6.55 11.38 -0.35
N ARG A 8 6.21 12.43 0.42
CA ARG A 8 5.94 12.29 1.87
C ARG A 8 4.70 11.45 2.18
N MET A 9 3.80 11.27 1.22
CA MET A 9 2.59 10.48 1.40
C MET A 9 2.76 9.02 0.99
N LEU A 10 3.88 8.66 0.37
CA LEU A 10 4.20 7.30 -0.04
C LEU A 10 4.89 6.55 1.09
N VAL A 11 4.36 5.37 1.42
CA VAL A 11 4.97 4.46 2.39
C VAL A 11 5.49 3.26 1.65
N VAL A 12 6.82 3.10 1.63
CA VAL A 12 7.48 1.92 1.08
C VAL A 12 7.29 0.75 2.05
N ARG A 13 6.67 -0.33 1.57
CA ARG A 13 6.35 -1.51 2.38
C ARG A 13 7.42 -2.58 2.30
N ARG A 14 8.12 -2.67 1.18
CA ARG A 14 9.09 -3.71 0.85
C ARG A 14 10.18 -3.13 -0.04
N TYR A 15 11.38 -3.66 0.12
CA TYR A 15 12.60 -3.19 -0.56
C TYR A 15 13.25 -4.33 -1.33
N TRP A 16 13.95 -4.00 -2.42
CA TRP A 16 14.73 -4.92 -3.24
C TRP A 16 16.05 -4.26 -3.60
N VAL A 17 17.14 -4.89 -3.19
CA VAL A 17 18.50 -4.48 -3.53
C VAL A 17 18.88 -5.15 -4.85
N ARG A 18 19.43 -4.36 -5.77
CA ARG A 18 19.88 -4.82 -7.09
C ARG A 18 21.35 -4.49 -7.26
N SER A 19 22.12 -5.42 -7.82
CA SER A 19 23.55 -5.21 -8.06
C SER A 19 23.74 -4.28 -9.25
N GLY A 20 24.35 -3.10 -9.05
CA GLY A 20 24.64 -2.14 -10.12
C GLY A 20 23.46 -1.29 -10.59
N GLU A 21 22.28 -1.41 -9.96
CA GLU A 21 21.08 -0.61 -10.25
C GLU A 21 20.55 0.04 -8.97
N PRO A 22 19.84 1.18 -9.05
CA PRO A 22 19.24 1.79 -7.88
C PRO A 22 18.27 0.80 -7.21
N PRO A 23 18.22 0.77 -5.86
CA PRO A 23 17.33 -0.11 -5.15
C PRO A 23 15.87 0.26 -5.43
N LEU A 24 14.99 -0.72 -5.30
CA LEU A 24 13.56 -0.56 -5.52
C LEU A 24 12.77 -0.70 -4.23
N GLY A 25 11.69 0.07 -4.15
CA GLY A 25 10.69 0.01 -3.10
C GLY A 25 9.30 -0.17 -3.69
N TYR A 26 8.51 -1.07 -3.13
CA TYR A 26 7.08 -1.09 -3.41
C TYR A 26 6.38 -0.12 -2.45
N ALA A 27 5.88 0.99 -2.98
CA ALA A 27 5.25 2.04 -2.20
C ALA A 27 3.74 2.09 -2.44
N THR A 28 3.01 2.39 -1.36
CA THR A 28 1.57 2.64 -1.39
C THR A 28 1.32 4.00 -0.76
N HIS A 29 0.38 4.75 -1.31
CA HIS A 29 -0.03 6.02 -0.72
C HIS A 29 -0.75 5.81 0.63
N ARG A 30 -0.27 6.48 1.68
CA ARG A 30 -0.58 6.24 3.10
C ARG A 30 -2.08 6.24 3.43
N TYR A 31 -2.85 7.13 2.81
CA TYR A 31 -4.26 7.30 3.15
C TYR A 31 -5.16 6.16 2.67
N TYR A 32 -4.91 5.52 1.54
CA TYR A 32 -5.82 4.47 1.03
C TYR A 32 -5.96 3.25 1.95
N PRO A 33 -4.89 2.64 2.48
CA PRO A 33 -5.06 1.55 3.43
C PRO A 33 -5.72 2.00 4.73
N LEU A 34 -5.48 3.25 5.17
CA LEU A 34 -6.09 3.80 6.38
C LEU A 34 -7.58 4.06 6.20
N ILE A 35 -7.98 4.70 5.09
CA ILE A 35 -9.38 4.94 4.71
C ILE A 35 -10.11 3.61 4.55
N GLY A 36 -9.48 2.64 3.88
CA GLY A 36 -10.04 1.29 3.73
C GLY A 36 -10.28 0.61 5.09
N LEU A 37 -9.31 0.69 6.01
CA LEU A 37 -9.43 0.11 7.35
C LEU A 37 -10.53 0.80 8.18
N ILE A 38 -10.55 2.13 8.21
CA ILE A 38 -11.56 2.90 8.95
C ILE A 38 -12.95 2.62 8.36
N GLY A 39 -13.11 2.71 7.04
CA GLY A 39 -14.39 2.50 6.37
C GLY A 39 -14.94 1.09 6.57
N THR A 40 -14.09 0.05 6.45
CA THR A 40 -14.51 -1.34 6.71
C THR A 40 -14.93 -1.55 8.16
N THR A 41 -14.21 -0.95 9.12
CA THR A 41 -14.56 -1.05 10.55
C THR A 41 -15.92 -0.41 10.83
N LEU A 42 -16.16 0.79 10.33
CA LEU A 42 -17.43 1.52 10.51
C LEU A 42 -18.61 0.78 9.86
N LEU A 43 -18.44 0.30 8.62
CA LEU A 43 -19.48 -0.47 7.92
C LEU A 43 -19.77 -1.80 8.63
N SER A 44 -18.75 -2.48 9.16
CA SER A 44 -18.93 -3.71 9.93
C SER A 44 -19.70 -3.45 11.23
N ALA A 45 -19.40 -2.37 11.94
CA ALA A 45 -20.15 -1.98 13.14
C ALA A 45 -21.63 -1.69 12.84
N LEU A 46 -21.91 -1.11 11.66
CA LEU A 46 -23.26 -0.81 11.20
C LEU A 46 -24.04 -2.10 10.86
N VAL A 47 -23.39 -3.08 10.19
CA VAL A 47 -23.96 -4.42 9.98
C VAL A 47 -24.31 -5.09 11.32
N VAL A 48 -23.39 -5.08 12.28
CA VAL A 48 -23.61 -5.66 13.61
C VAL A 48 -24.78 -4.98 14.33
N THR A 49 -24.86 -3.65 14.26
CA THR A 49 -25.97 -2.89 14.85
C THR A 49 -27.32 -3.31 14.26
N PHE A 50 -27.39 -3.46 12.94
CA PHE A 50 -28.63 -3.89 12.28
C PHE A 50 -29.00 -5.34 12.55
N LEU A 51 -28.01 -6.22 12.74
CA LEU A 51 -28.24 -7.59 13.19
C LEU A 51 -28.87 -7.61 14.60
N ILE A 52 -28.37 -6.80 15.53
CA ILE A 52 -28.92 -6.67 16.89
C ILE A 52 -30.38 -6.17 16.83
N MET A 53 -30.65 -5.20 15.96
CA MET A 53 -32.00 -4.64 15.74
C MET A 53 -32.93 -5.56 14.94
N ARG A 54 -32.45 -6.72 14.46
CA ARG A 54 -33.18 -7.65 13.58
C ARG A 54 -33.73 -6.99 12.31
N ALA A 55 -33.03 -5.98 11.79
CA ALA A 55 -33.43 -5.26 10.58
C ALA A 55 -32.85 -5.94 9.33
N GLU A 56 -33.41 -7.09 8.95
CA GLU A 56 -32.84 -7.99 7.91
C GLU A 56 -32.57 -7.29 6.57
N THR A 57 -33.50 -6.47 6.09
CA THR A 57 -33.33 -5.71 4.83
C THR A 57 -32.12 -4.76 4.92
N LEU A 58 -31.92 -4.09 6.06
CA LEU A 58 -30.79 -3.18 6.26
C LEU A 58 -29.47 -3.95 6.40
N VAL A 59 -29.49 -5.15 6.99
CA VAL A 59 -28.32 -6.04 7.02
C VAL A 59 -27.89 -6.40 5.60
N VAL A 60 -28.81 -6.84 4.74
CA VAL A 60 -28.48 -7.21 3.35
C VAL A 60 -27.90 -6.01 2.59
N LEU A 61 -28.53 -4.84 2.70
CA LEU A 61 -28.04 -3.62 2.04
C LEU A 61 -26.66 -3.21 2.55
N SER A 62 -26.44 -3.23 3.86
CA SER A 62 -25.14 -2.85 4.46
C SER A 62 -24.03 -3.84 4.11
N VAL A 63 -24.32 -5.13 4.01
CA VAL A 63 -23.38 -6.14 3.52
C VAL A 63 -23.01 -5.89 2.05
N ALA A 64 -24.00 -5.59 1.19
CA ALA A 64 -23.72 -5.27 -0.22
C ALA A 64 -22.82 -4.02 -0.35
N VAL A 65 -23.07 -2.99 0.46
CA VAL A 65 -22.22 -1.78 0.53
C VAL A 65 -20.82 -2.13 1.03
N LEU A 66 -20.68 -2.96 2.07
CA LEU A 66 -19.38 -3.39 2.61
C LEU A 66 -18.56 -4.13 1.56
N VAL A 67 -19.16 -5.06 0.82
CA VAL A 67 -18.50 -5.78 -0.28
C VAL A 67 -18.06 -4.83 -1.38
N THR A 68 -18.96 -3.94 -1.82
CA THR A 68 -18.67 -2.94 -2.86
C THR A 68 -17.52 -2.02 -2.44
N PHE A 69 -17.55 -1.51 -1.21
CA PHE A 69 -16.49 -0.68 -0.65
C PHE A 69 -15.16 -1.42 -0.56
N SER A 70 -15.17 -2.69 -0.18
CA SER A 70 -13.96 -3.52 -0.07
C SER A 70 -13.31 -3.74 -1.44
N VAL A 71 -14.11 -4.07 -2.46
CA VAL A 71 -13.63 -4.22 -3.85
C VAL A 71 -13.09 -2.90 -4.38
N ALA A 72 -13.82 -1.79 -4.21
CA ALA A 72 -13.38 -0.46 -4.63
C ALA A 72 -12.07 -0.06 -3.94
N SER A 73 -11.95 -0.30 -2.63
CA SER A 73 -10.73 -0.02 -1.87
C SER A 73 -9.54 -0.83 -2.37
N MET A 74 -9.72 -2.12 -2.68
CA MET A 74 -8.66 -2.95 -3.28
C MET A 74 -8.20 -2.40 -4.64
N LEU A 75 -9.14 -2.00 -5.50
CA LEU A 75 -8.81 -1.40 -6.81
C LEU A 75 -8.07 -0.07 -6.67
N LEU A 76 -8.47 0.77 -5.71
CA LEU A 76 -7.78 2.04 -5.44
C LEU A 76 -6.37 1.79 -4.90
N ILE A 77 -6.20 0.89 -3.93
CA ILE A 77 -4.86 0.53 -3.43
C ILE A 77 -3.97 0.05 -4.58
N ARG A 78 -4.50 -0.79 -5.49
CA ARG A 78 -3.75 -1.25 -6.67
C ARG A 78 -3.41 -0.10 -7.63
N ARG A 79 -4.31 0.87 -7.82
CA ARG A 79 -4.11 2.03 -8.69
C ARG A 79 -3.05 3.00 -8.16
N TYR A 80 -3.00 3.17 -6.83
CA TYR A 80 -2.12 4.11 -6.14
C TYR A 80 -0.94 3.44 -5.42
N SER A 81 -0.63 2.20 -5.81
CA SER A 81 0.59 1.52 -5.42
C SER A 81 1.45 1.25 -6.64
N GLY A 82 2.75 1.17 -6.42
CA GLY A 82 3.70 0.92 -7.49
C GLY A 82 5.11 0.70 -7.00
N TRP A 83 5.97 0.41 -7.95
CA TRP A 83 7.40 0.28 -7.80
C TRP A 83 8.04 1.64 -8.00
N TYR A 84 8.90 2.00 -7.06
CA TYR A 84 9.65 3.24 -7.05
C TYR A 84 11.13 2.91 -6.87
N GLU A 85 12.00 3.68 -7.49
CA GLU A 85 13.39 3.74 -7.04
C GLU A 85 13.43 4.35 -5.65
N VAL A 86 14.32 3.86 -4.80
CA VAL A 86 14.50 4.37 -3.45
C VAL A 86 15.92 4.88 -3.24
N ASP A 87 16.06 5.90 -2.42
CA ASP A 87 17.37 6.39 -1.98
C ASP A 87 18.01 5.44 -0.95
N ALA A 88 19.25 5.75 -0.56
CA ALA A 88 19.99 5.03 0.49
C ALA A 88 19.27 4.99 1.85
N SER A 89 18.38 5.95 2.10
CA SER A 89 17.56 6.07 3.32
C SER A 89 16.22 5.31 3.23
N GLY A 90 15.94 4.70 2.08
CA GLY A 90 14.74 3.94 1.80
C GLY A 90 13.50 4.80 1.49
N ASN A 91 13.69 6.05 1.09
CA ASN A 91 12.62 6.93 0.64
C ASN A 91 12.38 6.77 -0.86
N PRO A 92 11.12 6.81 -1.33
CA PRO A 92 10.82 6.75 -2.75
C PRO A 92 11.31 8.01 -3.47
N LEU A 93 11.92 7.82 -4.63
CA LEU A 93 12.44 8.87 -5.52
C LEU A 93 11.56 8.99 -6.78
N THR A 94 11.67 8.00 -7.66
CA THR A 94 11.06 8.02 -9.00
C THR A 94 10.15 6.83 -9.19
N PHE A 95 8.97 7.05 -9.75
CA PHE A 95 8.05 5.97 -10.10
C PHE A 95 8.59 5.17 -11.30
N VAL A 96 8.61 3.85 -11.17
CA VAL A 96 9.11 2.92 -12.20
C VAL A 96 7.96 2.22 -12.91
N SER A 97 7.09 1.53 -12.17
CA SER A 97 6.01 0.74 -12.76
C SER A 97 4.88 0.45 -11.77
N ARG A 98 3.68 0.13 -12.27
CA ARG A 98 2.60 -0.44 -11.44
C ARG A 98 2.66 -1.97 -11.38
N SER A 99 3.17 -2.60 -12.44
CA SER A 99 3.27 -4.05 -12.56
C SER A 99 4.58 -4.56 -11.93
N PRO A 100 4.58 -5.77 -11.36
CA PRO A 100 5.82 -6.42 -10.91
C PRO A 100 6.84 -6.44 -12.04
N LEU A 101 8.08 -6.02 -11.75
CA LEU A 101 9.17 -6.14 -12.71
C LEU A 101 9.65 -7.60 -12.76
N PRO A 102 10.18 -8.07 -13.90
CA PRO A 102 10.75 -9.40 -14.01
C PRO A 102 11.82 -9.65 -12.92
N GLY A 103 11.82 -10.85 -12.33
CA GLY A 103 12.77 -11.20 -11.26
C GLY A 103 12.45 -10.63 -9.87
N ILE A 104 11.42 -9.78 -9.75
CA ILE A 104 10.97 -9.26 -8.46
C ILE A 104 9.85 -10.14 -7.90
N THR A 105 10.09 -10.73 -6.74
CA THR A 105 9.13 -11.59 -6.03
C THR A 105 8.98 -11.14 -4.58
N VAL A 106 7.95 -11.64 -3.89
CA VAL A 106 7.83 -11.36 -2.44
C VAL A 106 8.96 -12.02 -1.65
N ARG A 107 9.50 -13.15 -2.14
CA ARG A 107 10.56 -13.92 -1.46
C ARG A 107 11.91 -13.21 -1.43
N ASN A 108 12.27 -12.48 -2.49
CA ASN A 108 13.50 -11.68 -2.51
C ASN A 108 13.31 -10.25 -1.99
N SER A 109 12.15 -9.95 -1.40
CA SER A 109 11.91 -8.67 -0.74
C SER A 109 12.56 -8.65 0.64
N ILE A 110 13.11 -7.51 1.03
CA ILE A 110 13.67 -7.29 2.35
C ILE A 110 12.88 -6.21 3.11
N SER A 111 12.97 -6.27 4.43
CA SER A 111 12.40 -5.26 5.31
C SER A 111 13.21 -3.96 5.24
N ARG A 112 12.60 -2.84 5.67
CA ARG A 112 13.31 -1.55 5.77
C ARG A 112 14.57 -1.66 6.64
N LYS A 113 14.47 -2.39 7.76
CA LYS A 113 15.59 -2.58 8.68
C LYS A 113 16.77 -3.26 7.98
N GLN A 114 16.51 -4.38 7.30
CA GLN A 114 17.52 -5.09 6.52
C GLN A 114 18.08 -4.25 5.37
N PHE A 115 17.24 -3.46 4.70
CA PHE A 115 17.67 -2.55 3.64
C PHE A 115 18.67 -1.49 4.16
N LEU A 116 18.38 -0.92 5.33
CA LEU A 116 19.27 0.06 5.97
C LEU A 116 20.55 -0.58 6.52
N GLU A 117 20.46 -1.80 7.08
CA GLU A 117 21.62 -2.57 7.56
C GLU A 117 22.57 -2.99 6.42
N GLN A 118 22.02 -3.28 5.23
CA GLN A 118 22.80 -3.56 4.02
C GLN A 118 23.43 -2.30 3.40
N GLY A 119 23.26 -1.15 4.05
CA GLY A 119 23.93 0.09 3.68
C GLY A 119 23.48 0.64 2.34
N GLY A 120 22.17 0.64 2.05
CA GLY A 120 21.52 1.29 0.91
C GLY A 120 22.49 1.90 -0.12
N ILE A 121 23.09 1.04 -0.95
CA ILE A 121 24.21 1.32 -1.86
C ILE A 121 25.55 1.69 -1.14
N PRO A 122 26.57 0.81 -1.19
CA PRO A 122 27.95 1.22 -0.96
C PRO A 122 28.44 2.00 -2.19
N GLY A 123 28.55 3.33 -2.07
CA GLY A 123 29.25 4.17 -3.06
C GLY A 123 28.40 5.24 -3.77
N ALA A 124 27.65 6.04 -3.01
CA ALA A 124 27.30 7.39 -3.45
C ALA A 124 28.42 8.37 -3.07
#